data_AF-A0A847DP22-F1
#
_entry.id   AF-A0A847DP22-F1
#
_cell.length_a   1.000
_cell.length_b   1.000
_cell.length_c   1.000
_cell.angle_alpha   90.00
_cell.angle_beta   90.00
_cell.angle_gamma   90.00
#
_symmetry.space_group_name_H-M   'P 1'
#
loop_
_entity.id
_entity.type
_entity.pdbx_description
1 polymer ?
#
loop_
_entity_poly.entity_id
_entity_poly.type
_entity_poly.pdbx_seq_one_letter_code
_entity_poly.pdbx_strand_id
1 'polypeptide(L)'
;MKTTMTSLLAAAAICLCAASSLQAQTAGYVDIERVTAKAKMVSKAVQDLSAQLQDMQKKITDKERMASELDAQLKRDTGVLAKDIVEQKRKELLTLEDELDALQRDSKQKMRFLETDTFGPLKKEIQGAIEEVAKARKIDVVVNGETVLYGTTAADLTNDVIAKLNGTTAAAVAAEAKKDAEEQAAKPAETSEKATSGKSAASPKSDIQLVGEDDSEGTSTAKINSVSVSIDAEAPLTGSSSTVKE
;
A
#
# COMPACT_ATOMS: atom_id res chain seq x y z
N MET A 1 -46.42 41.70 38.51
CA MET A 1 -46.91 40.63 37.62
C MET A 1 -46.47 40.80 36.16
N LYS A 2 -46.37 42.01 35.60
CA LYS A 2 -45.95 42.21 34.19
C LYS A 2 -44.45 41.99 33.96
N THR A 3 -43.61 42.35 34.94
CA THR A 3 -42.14 42.19 34.90
C THR A 3 -41.66 40.76 35.16
N THR A 4 -42.47 39.95 35.84
CA THR A 4 -42.18 38.53 36.09
C THR A 4 -42.46 37.66 34.85
N MET A 5 -43.43 38.04 34.00
CA MET A 5 -43.68 37.35 32.73
C MET A 5 -42.61 37.65 31.67
N THR A 6 -42.09 38.87 31.59
CA THR A 6 -41.02 39.21 30.63
C THR A 6 -39.69 38.56 30.98
N SER A 7 -39.37 38.39 32.27
CA SER A 7 -38.16 37.66 32.71
C SER A 7 -38.25 36.17 32.39
N LEU A 8 -39.42 35.55 32.50
CA LEU A 8 -39.61 34.14 32.17
C LEU A 8 -39.52 33.87 30.65
N LEU A 9 -39.99 34.81 29.82
CA LEU A 9 -39.89 34.71 28.36
C LEU A 9 -38.46 34.90 27.84
N ALA A 10 -37.67 35.78 28.48
CA ALA A 10 -36.26 35.98 28.14
C ALA A 10 -35.38 34.77 28.52
N ALA A 11 -35.66 34.10 29.65
CA ALA A 11 -34.96 32.89 30.06
C ALA A 11 -35.23 31.69 29.12
N ALA A 12 -36.46 31.57 28.62
CA ALA A 12 -36.83 30.54 27.63
C ALA A 12 -36.15 30.76 26.27
N ALA A 13 -35.97 32.01 25.84
CA ALA A 13 -35.29 32.35 24.58
C ALA A 13 -33.79 32.02 24.63
N ILE A 14 -33.12 32.23 25.77
CA ILE A 14 -31.69 31.88 25.95
C ILE A 14 -31.49 30.35 25.98
N CYS A 15 -32.45 29.59 26.51
CA CYS A 15 -32.38 28.13 26.54
C CYS A 15 -32.56 27.48 25.16
N LEU A 16 -33.25 28.14 24.21
CA LEU A 16 -33.42 27.66 22.83
C LEU A 16 -32.17 27.88 21.95
N CYS A 17 -31.32 28.86 22.27
CA CYS A 17 -30.07 29.11 21.54
C CYS A 17 -28.94 28.12 21.90
N ALA A 18 -29.04 27.40 23.02
CA ALA A 18 -28.03 26.45 23.46
C ALA A 18 -28.14 25.06 22.78
N ALA A 19 -29.22 24.80 22.03
CA ALA A 19 -29.45 23.50 21.37
C ALA A 19 -28.82 23.37 19.98
N SER A 20 -28.17 24.42 19.46
CA SER A 20 -27.80 24.55 18.05
C SER A 20 -26.31 24.32 17.78
N SER A 21 -25.68 23.26 18.28
CA SER A 21 -24.36 22.87 17.75
C SER A 21 -23.98 21.40 17.98
N LEU A 22 -24.94 20.48 17.98
CA LEU A 22 -24.58 19.08 17.80
C LEU A 22 -24.28 18.84 16.31
N GLN A 23 -23.12 19.34 15.86
CA GLN A 23 -22.59 19.03 14.54
C GLN A 23 -22.25 17.54 14.58
N ALA A 24 -23.12 16.73 13.99
CA ALA A 24 -22.87 15.31 13.81
C ALA A 24 -21.52 15.19 13.09
N GLN A 25 -20.53 14.62 13.79
CA GLN A 25 -19.22 14.39 13.21
C GLN A 25 -19.40 13.43 12.04
N THR A 26 -19.11 13.90 10.85
CA THR A 26 -19.24 13.13 9.62
C THR A 26 -17.90 12.48 9.33
N ALA A 27 -17.90 11.15 9.25
CA ALA A 27 -16.74 10.37 8.85
C ALA A 27 -16.92 9.91 7.40
N GLY A 28 -15.83 9.96 6.64
CA GLY A 28 -15.73 9.40 5.30
C GLY A 28 -14.53 8.47 5.17
N TYR A 29 -14.48 7.73 4.07
CA TYR A 29 -13.34 6.87 3.77
C TYR A 29 -12.88 7.04 2.34
N VAL A 30 -11.59 6.79 2.12
CA VAL A 30 -10.96 6.80 0.80
C VAL A 30 -10.21 5.50 0.61
N ASP A 31 -10.49 4.84 -0.50
CA ASP A 31 -9.74 3.67 -0.94
C ASP A 31 -8.53 4.13 -1.76
N ILE A 32 -7.35 4.06 -1.13
CA ILE A 32 -6.10 4.53 -1.71
C ILE A 32 -5.65 3.65 -2.87
N GLU A 33 -5.94 2.34 -2.84
CA GLU A 33 -5.63 1.43 -3.95
C GLU A 33 -6.42 1.83 -5.20
N ARG A 34 -7.73 2.07 -5.07
CA ARG A 34 -8.58 2.55 -6.17
C ARG A 34 -8.14 3.93 -6.66
N VAL A 35 -7.77 4.85 -5.78
CA VAL A 35 -7.21 6.16 -6.17
C VAL A 35 -5.95 5.96 -6.99
N THR A 36 -5.03 5.12 -6.52
CA THR A 36 -3.74 4.88 -7.18
C THR A 36 -3.91 4.20 -8.53
N ALA A 37 -4.86 3.27 -8.65
CA ALA A 37 -5.13 2.56 -9.90
C ALA A 37 -5.85 3.44 -10.94
N LYS A 38 -6.82 4.26 -10.52
CA LYS A 38 -7.74 4.98 -11.42
C LYS A 38 -7.39 6.45 -11.67
N ALA A 39 -6.67 7.11 -10.75
CA ALA A 39 -6.20 8.48 -11.01
C ALA A 39 -5.06 8.42 -12.04
N LYS A 40 -5.28 8.96 -13.23
CA LYS A 40 -4.40 8.79 -14.40
C LYS A 40 -2.96 9.22 -14.14
N MET A 41 -2.80 10.37 -13.48
CA MET A 41 -1.48 10.91 -13.13
C MET A 41 -0.77 10.02 -12.09
N VAL A 42 -1.51 9.55 -11.08
CA VAL A 42 -0.97 8.67 -10.02
C VAL A 42 -0.61 7.30 -10.58
N SER A 43 -1.53 6.67 -11.31
CA SER A 43 -1.35 5.36 -11.94
C SER A 43 -0.16 5.37 -12.89
N LYS A 44 -0.02 6.42 -13.71
CA LYS A 44 1.14 6.58 -14.60
C LYS A 44 2.45 6.68 -13.80
N ALA A 45 2.49 7.50 -12.76
CA ALA A 45 3.69 7.65 -11.93
C ALA A 45 4.12 6.32 -11.29
N VAL A 46 3.15 5.53 -10.80
CA VAL A 46 3.39 4.20 -10.24
C VAL A 46 3.87 3.21 -11.30
N GLN A 47 3.31 3.24 -12.51
CA GLN A 47 3.75 2.38 -13.61
C GLN A 47 5.17 2.72 -14.09
N ASP A 48 5.47 4.00 -14.29
CA ASP A 48 6.80 4.47 -14.70
C ASP A 48 7.86 4.11 -13.65
N LEU A 49 7.48 4.13 -12.38
CA LEU A 49 8.34 3.71 -11.27
C LEU A 49 8.57 2.20 -11.28
N SER A 50 7.50 1.41 -11.38
CA SER A 50 7.58 -0.05 -11.44
C SER A 50 8.47 -0.52 -12.60
N ALA A 51 8.35 0.12 -13.77
CA ALA A 51 9.21 -0.15 -14.92
C ALA A 51 10.69 0.12 -14.63
N GLN A 52 11.01 1.25 -13.97
CA GLN A 52 12.39 1.57 -13.58
C GLN A 52 12.97 0.55 -12.59
N LEU A 53 12.18 0.10 -11.62
CA LEU A 53 12.61 -0.92 -10.65
C LEU A 53 12.83 -2.27 -11.32
N GLN A 54 11.94 -2.66 -12.22
CA GLN A 54 12.10 -3.91 -12.98
C GLN A 54 13.32 -3.88 -13.89
N ASP A 55 13.58 -2.77 -14.58
CA ASP A 55 14.77 -2.60 -15.42
C ASP A 55 16.05 -2.70 -14.59
N MET A 56 16.09 -2.04 -13.43
CA MET A 56 17.25 -2.07 -12.53
C MET A 56 17.49 -3.47 -11.97
N GLN A 57 16.43 -4.16 -11.52
CA GLN A 57 16.53 -5.54 -11.06
C GLN A 57 17.03 -6.48 -12.16
N LYS A 58 16.53 -6.32 -13.40
CA LYS A 58 17.01 -7.08 -14.55
C LYS A 58 18.49 -6.86 -14.80
N LYS A 59 18.96 -5.62 -14.81
CA LYS A 59 20.39 -5.30 -15.02
C LYS A 59 21.29 -5.93 -13.95
N ILE A 60 20.85 -5.93 -12.68
CA ILE A 60 21.57 -6.58 -11.59
C ILE A 60 21.65 -8.08 -11.84
N THR A 61 20.51 -8.73 -12.05
CA THR A 61 20.45 -10.18 -12.29
C THR A 61 21.21 -10.62 -13.54
N ASP A 62 21.17 -9.83 -14.61
CA ASP A 62 21.90 -10.12 -15.84
C ASP A 62 23.42 -10.04 -15.62
N LYS A 63 23.92 -9.03 -14.90
CA LYS A 63 25.34 -8.91 -14.57
C LYS A 63 25.81 -10.00 -13.62
N GLU A 64 25.02 -10.33 -12.60
CA GLU A 64 25.30 -11.46 -11.69
C GLU A 64 25.45 -12.77 -12.46
N ARG A 65 24.52 -13.03 -13.40
CA ARG A 65 24.58 -14.21 -14.26
C ARG A 65 25.83 -14.21 -15.14
N MET A 66 26.16 -13.09 -15.79
CA MET A 66 27.35 -12.98 -16.64
C MET A 66 28.64 -13.22 -15.85
N ALA A 67 28.77 -12.60 -14.67
CA ALA A 67 29.93 -12.78 -13.80
C ALA A 67 30.05 -14.24 -13.34
N SER A 68 28.95 -14.86 -12.90
CA SER A 68 28.93 -16.25 -12.47
C SER A 68 29.27 -17.24 -13.60
N GLU A 69 28.74 -17.01 -14.81
CA GLU A 69 29.03 -17.85 -15.97
C GLU A 69 30.51 -17.74 -16.39
N LEU A 70 31.08 -16.53 -16.36
CA LEU A 70 32.47 -16.28 -16.71
C LEU A 70 33.44 -16.86 -15.67
N ASP A 71 33.13 -16.72 -14.38
CA ASP A 71 33.88 -17.35 -13.28
C ASP A 71 33.85 -18.88 -13.39
N ALA A 72 32.68 -19.47 -13.66
CA ALA A 72 32.55 -20.91 -13.87
C ALA A 72 33.33 -21.40 -15.10
N GLN A 73 33.34 -20.64 -16.20
CA GLN A 73 34.17 -20.93 -17.38
C GLN A 73 35.66 -20.88 -17.04
N LEU A 74 36.11 -19.82 -16.38
CA LEU A 74 37.50 -19.67 -15.95
C LEU A 74 37.95 -20.86 -15.10
N LYS A 75 37.14 -21.28 -14.11
CA LYS A 75 37.43 -22.42 -13.25
C LYS A 75 37.56 -23.74 -14.02
N ARG A 76 36.74 -23.96 -15.06
CA ARG A 76 36.82 -25.16 -15.90
C ARG A 76 38.00 -25.13 -16.87
N ASP A 77 38.27 -23.97 -17.46
CA ASP A 77 39.11 -23.87 -18.66
C ASP A 77 40.55 -23.40 -18.36
N THR A 78 40.89 -23.07 -17.10
CA THR A 78 42.22 -22.58 -16.68
C THR A 78 43.38 -23.52 -17.09
N GLY A 79 43.13 -24.83 -17.20
CA GLY A 79 44.14 -25.81 -17.64
C GLY A 79 44.24 -26.03 -19.15
N VAL A 80 43.30 -25.48 -19.93
CA VAL A 80 43.15 -25.75 -21.38
C VAL A 80 43.39 -24.48 -22.21
N LEU A 81 43.07 -23.30 -21.66
CA LEU A 81 43.24 -22.02 -22.34
C LEU A 81 44.70 -21.51 -22.28
N ALA A 82 45.09 -20.74 -23.29
CA ALA A 82 46.34 -19.99 -23.27
C ALA A 82 46.33 -18.95 -22.14
N LYS A 83 47.49 -18.70 -21.52
CA LYS A 83 47.63 -17.78 -20.38
C LYS A 83 47.07 -16.38 -20.68
N ASP A 84 47.33 -15.84 -21.87
CA ASP A 84 46.84 -14.51 -22.25
C ASP A 84 45.30 -14.43 -22.30
N ILE A 85 44.64 -15.51 -22.72
CA ILE A 85 43.17 -15.60 -22.77
C ILE A 85 42.58 -15.70 -21.37
N VAL A 86 43.24 -16.44 -20.47
CA VAL A 86 42.84 -16.54 -19.05
C VAL A 86 42.95 -15.18 -18.37
N GLU A 87 44.05 -14.46 -18.58
CA GLU A 87 44.24 -13.11 -18.03
C GLU A 87 43.21 -12.11 -18.57
N GLN A 88 42.89 -12.17 -19.87
CA GLN A 88 41.85 -11.33 -20.45
C GLN A 88 40.47 -11.59 -19.81
N LYS A 89 40.07 -12.86 -19.68
CA LYS A 89 38.80 -13.26 -19.03
C LYS A 89 38.76 -12.88 -17.55
N ARG A 90 39.88 -12.98 -16.82
CA ARG A 90 39.96 -12.52 -15.42
C ARG A 90 39.73 -11.02 -15.30
N LYS A 91 40.31 -10.23 -16.20
CA LYS A 91 40.09 -8.77 -16.23
C LYS A 91 38.64 -8.43 -16.55
N GLU A 92 38.02 -9.16 -17.47
CA GLU A 92 36.60 -9.02 -17.79
C GLU A 92 35.72 -9.37 -16.58
N LEU A 93 36.03 -10.44 -15.85
CA LEU A 93 35.31 -10.81 -14.62
C LEU A 93 35.40 -9.70 -13.56
N LEU A 94 36.60 -9.18 -13.29
CA LEU A 94 36.78 -8.05 -12.37
C LEU A 94 35.98 -6.81 -12.80
N THR A 95 35.90 -6.56 -14.11
CA THR A 95 35.12 -5.44 -14.65
C THR A 95 33.62 -5.66 -14.42
N LEU A 96 33.11 -6.88 -14.64
CA LEU A 96 31.72 -7.23 -14.36
C LEU A 96 31.37 -7.13 -12.87
N GLU A 97 32.28 -7.54 -11.99
CA GLU A 97 32.14 -7.43 -10.53
C GLU A 97 32.09 -5.95 -10.10
N ASP A 98 33.02 -5.12 -10.58
CA ASP A 98 33.03 -3.67 -10.28
C ASP A 98 31.75 -2.97 -10.77
N GLU A 99 31.27 -3.33 -11.96
CA GLU A 99 30.03 -2.81 -12.54
C GLU A 99 28.79 -3.27 -11.76
N LEU A 100 28.77 -4.52 -11.28
CA LEU A 100 27.69 -5.04 -10.45
C LEU A 100 27.64 -4.30 -9.11
N ASP A 101 28.79 -4.13 -8.47
CA ASP A 101 28.92 -3.38 -7.22
C ASP A 101 28.46 -1.92 -7.38
N ALA A 102 28.84 -1.27 -8.48
CA ALA A 102 28.38 0.07 -8.81
C ALA A 102 26.86 0.10 -8.98
N LEU A 103 26.29 -0.83 -9.73
CA LEU A 103 24.86 -0.92 -9.98
C LEU A 103 24.06 -1.17 -8.69
N GLN A 104 24.57 -2.00 -7.79
CA GLN A 104 23.94 -2.25 -6.48
C GLN A 104 23.98 -1.00 -5.58
N ARG A 105 25.09 -0.24 -5.58
CA ARG A 105 25.18 1.03 -4.85
C ARG A 105 24.22 2.07 -5.42
N ASP A 106 24.20 2.23 -6.75
CA ASP A 106 23.31 3.15 -7.45
C ASP A 106 21.85 2.79 -7.19
N SER A 107 21.50 1.50 -7.19
CA SER A 107 20.15 1.03 -6.86
C SER A 107 19.72 1.43 -5.46
N LYS A 108 20.58 1.23 -4.45
CA LYS A 108 20.29 1.65 -3.07
C LYS A 108 20.08 3.16 -2.96
N GLN A 109 20.93 3.96 -3.60
CA GLN A 109 20.80 5.41 -3.60
C GLN A 109 19.54 5.87 -4.34
N LYS A 110 19.29 5.29 -5.51
CA LYS A 110 18.10 5.57 -6.33
C LYS A 110 16.84 5.23 -5.55
N MET A 111 16.84 4.17 -4.74
CA MET A 111 15.68 3.81 -3.94
C MET A 111 15.33 4.85 -2.88
N ARG A 112 16.34 5.37 -2.18
CA ARG A 112 16.16 6.49 -1.25
C ARG A 112 15.58 7.72 -1.95
N PHE A 113 16.10 8.06 -3.12
CA PHE A 113 15.60 9.19 -3.93
C PHE A 113 14.15 8.98 -4.39
N LEU A 114 13.80 7.76 -4.84
CA LEU A 114 12.43 7.43 -5.26
C LEU A 114 11.43 7.57 -4.10
N GLU A 115 11.80 7.11 -2.90
CA GLU A 115 11.00 7.27 -1.68
C GLU A 115 10.74 8.75 -1.34
N THR A 116 11.78 9.59 -1.39
CA THR A 116 11.66 11.00 -0.97
C THR A 116 11.09 11.91 -2.06
N ASP A 117 11.60 11.81 -3.28
CA ASP A 117 11.38 12.79 -4.33
C ASP A 117 10.27 12.39 -5.30
N THR A 118 9.88 11.11 -5.33
CA THR A 118 8.78 10.64 -6.19
C THR A 118 7.55 10.31 -5.36
N PHE A 119 7.67 9.45 -4.36
CA PHE A 119 6.53 9.08 -3.50
C PHE A 119 6.09 10.22 -2.58
N GLY A 120 7.04 11.01 -2.07
CA GLY A 120 6.73 12.14 -1.19
C GLY A 120 5.75 13.15 -1.81
N PRO A 121 6.05 13.72 -3.00
CA PRO A 121 5.14 14.62 -3.69
C PRO A 121 3.80 13.97 -4.06
N LEU A 122 3.81 12.73 -4.54
CA LEU A 122 2.59 12.01 -4.89
C LEU A 122 1.65 11.84 -3.69
N LYS A 123 2.21 11.46 -2.54
CA LYS A 123 1.46 11.37 -1.28
C LYS A 123 0.88 12.73 -0.88
N LYS A 124 1.64 13.81 -1.00
CA LYS A 124 1.15 15.17 -0.69
C LYS A 124 0.01 15.59 -1.62
N GLU A 125 0.09 15.24 -2.89
CA GLU A 125 -0.94 15.56 -3.87
C GLU A 125 -2.24 14.80 -3.60
N ILE A 126 -2.15 13.50 -3.29
CA ILE A 126 -3.30 12.70 -2.84
C ILE A 126 -3.89 13.28 -1.55
N GLN A 127 -3.06 13.58 -0.55
CA GLN A 127 -3.52 14.16 0.71
C GLN A 127 -4.21 15.51 0.51
N GLY A 128 -3.66 16.38 -0.34
CA GLY A 128 -4.28 17.66 -0.68
C GLY A 128 -5.64 17.48 -1.36
N ALA A 129 -5.76 16.55 -2.31
CA ALA A 129 -7.03 16.23 -2.94
C ALA A 129 -8.06 15.69 -1.95
N ILE A 130 -7.65 14.82 -1.03
CA ILE A 130 -8.51 14.32 0.05
C ILE A 130 -8.98 15.46 0.94
N GLU A 131 -8.07 16.35 1.35
CA GLU A 131 -8.40 17.49 2.22
C GLU A 131 -9.41 18.44 1.56
N GLU A 132 -9.22 18.76 0.28
CA GLU A 132 -10.15 19.60 -0.47
C GLU A 132 -11.53 18.98 -0.62
N VAL A 133 -11.59 17.69 -0.96
CA VAL A 133 -12.86 16.94 -1.08
C VAL A 133 -13.56 16.84 0.28
N ALA A 134 -12.82 16.56 1.35
CA ALA A 134 -13.35 16.50 2.70
C ALA A 134 -13.94 17.84 3.14
N LYS A 135 -13.24 18.96 2.89
CA LYS A 135 -13.74 20.32 3.16
C LYS A 135 -15.00 20.63 2.36
N ALA A 136 -15.02 20.28 1.08
CA ALA A 136 -16.19 20.51 0.21
C ALA A 136 -17.43 19.73 0.68
N ARG A 137 -17.23 18.49 1.15
CA ARG A 137 -18.31 17.62 1.65
C ARG A 137 -18.60 17.79 3.15
N LYS A 138 -17.87 18.68 3.84
CA LYS A 138 -17.96 18.90 5.29
C LYS A 138 -17.78 17.60 6.07
N ILE A 139 -16.74 16.85 5.72
CA ILE A 139 -16.30 15.64 6.41
C ILE A 139 -15.22 16.04 7.43
N ASP A 140 -15.41 15.66 8.69
CA ASP A 140 -14.49 15.99 9.78
C ASP A 140 -13.33 14.98 9.87
N VAL A 141 -13.58 13.72 9.51
CA VAL A 141 -12.59 12.64 9.59
C VAL A 141 -12.61 11.79 8.32
N VAL A 142 -11.43 11.59 7.72
CA VAL A 142 -11.25 10.65 6.61
C VAL A 142 -10.36 9.49 7.07
N VAL A 143 -10.85 8.26 6.90
CA VAL A 143 -10.10 7.04 7.21
C VAL A 143 -9.70 6.30 5.94
N ASN A 144 -8.66 5.49 6.02
CA ASN A 144 -8.27 4.61 4.93
C ASN A 144 -9.32 3.50 4.77
N GLY A 145 -9.83 3.32 3.55
CA GLY A 145 -10.81 2.31 3.18
C GLY A 145 -10.40 0.87 3.54
N GLU A 146 -9.10 0.56 3.55
CA GLU A 146 -8.57 -0.75 3.97
C GLU A 146 -8.96 -1.12 5.42
N THR A 147 -9.16 -0.11 6.27
CA THR A 147 -9.55 -0.31 7.69
C THR A 147 -11.06 -0.34 7.89
N VAL A 148 -11.84 -0.06 6.84
CA VAL A 148 -13.30 0.07 6.90
C VAL A 148 -13.94 -1.25 6.51
N LEU A 149 -14.51 -1.96 7.48
CA LEU A 149 -15.25 -3.21 7.23
C LEU A 149 -16.59 -2.98 6.55
N TYR A 150 -17.23 -1.84 6.82
CA TYR A 150 -18.51 -1.45 6.24
C TYR A 150 -18.63 0.08 6.23
N GLY A 151 -19.03 0.63 5.09
CA GLY A 151 -19.34 2.04 4.91
C GLY A 151 -20.42 2.20 3.87
N THR A 152 -21.26 3.24 4.01
CA THR A 152 -22.24 3.56 2.98
C THR A 152 -21.55 4.20 1.78
N THR A 153 -22.13 4.09 0.58
CA THR A 153 -21.62 4.79 -0.61
C THR A 153 -21.54 6.31 -0.40
N ALA A 154 -22.40 6.87 0.45
CA ALA A 154 -22.38 8.30 0.78
C ALA A 154 -21.13 8.69 1.59
N ALA A 155 -20.54 7.78 2.35
CA ALA A 155 -19.29 7.99 3.09
C ALA A 155 -18.03 7.73 2.25
N ASP A 156 -18.17 7.13 1.06
CA ASP A 156 -17.06 6.91 0.13
C ASP A 156 -16.69 8.22 -0.58
N LEU A 157 -15.45 8.68 -0.40
CA LEU A 157 -14.89 9.87 -1.04
C LEU A 157 -13.99 9.53 -2.24
N THR A 158 -13.78 8.24 -2.51
CA THR A 158 -12.78 7.74 -3.47
C THR A 158 -12.96 8.32 -4.86
N ASN A 159 -14.20 8.29 -5.39
CA ASN A 159 -14.48 8.78 -6.74
C ASN A 159 -14.28 10.30 -6.86
N ASP A 160 -14.63 11.05 -5.82
CA ASP A 160 -14.47 12.51 -5.78
C ASP A 160 -12.97 12.88 -5.76
N VAL A 161 -12.17 12.12 -5.01
CA VAL A 161 -10.70 12.30 -4.96
C VAL A 161 -10.06 11.95 -6.30
N ILE A 162 -10.46 10.84 -6.94
CA ILE A 162 -9.99 10.48 -8.29
C ILE A 162 -10.30 11.59 -9.29
N ALA A 163 -11.53 12.11 -9.27
CA ALA A 163 -11.94 13.20 -10.15
C ALA A 163 -11.09 14.45 -9.96
N LYS A 164 -10.83 14.81 -8.69
CA LYS A 164 -9.98 15.94 -8.33
C LYS A 164 -8.55 15.77 -8.85
N LEU A 165 -7.94 14.62 -8.64
CA LEU A 165 -6.57 14.31 -9.08
C LEU A 165 -6.43 14.24 -10.59
N ASN A 166 -7.50 13.88 -11.30
CA ASN A 166 -7.54 13.91 -12.76
C ASN A 166 -7.71 15.33 -13.33
N GLY A 167 -7.76 16.37 -12.50
CA GLY A 167 -7.96 17.76 -12.93
C GLY A 167 -9.30 17.99 -13.62
N THR A 168 -10.26 17.09 -13.39
CA THR A 168 -11.54 17.07 -14.09
C THR A 168 -12.63 17.59 -13.15
N THR A 169 -13.32 18.66 -13.55
CA THR A 169 -14.49 19.14 -12.81
C THR A 169 -15.56 18.05 -12.78
N ALA A 170 -16.33 17.99 -11.68
CA ALA A 170 -17.39 17.01 -11.40
C ALA A 170 -18.37 16.70 -12.56
N ALA A 171 -18.42 17.53 -13.61
CA ALA A 171 -19.20 17.34 -14.82
C ALA A 171 -18.73 16.22 -15.77
N ALA A 172 -17.43 15.85 -15.80
CA ALA A 172 -16.96 14.76 -16.67
C ALA A 172 -16.99 13.36 -16.02
N VAL A 173 -17.09 13.30 -14.68
CA VAL A 173 -17.26 12.05 -13.91
C VAL A 173 -18.66 11.44 -14.14
N ALA A 174 -19.66 12.27 -14.42
CA ALA A 174 -21.01 11.81 -14.78
C ALA A 174 -21.09 11.13 -16.17
N ALA A 175 -20.07 11.30 -17.02
CA ALA A 175 -19.98 10.65 -18.33
C ALA A 175 -19.30 9.28 -18.27
N GLU A 176 -18.33 9.08 -17.36
CA GLU A 176 -17.65 7.79 -17.15
C GLU A 176 -18.40 6.89 -16.16
N ALA A 177 -19.10 7.45 -15.16
CA ALA A 177 -19.98 6.68 -14.27
C ALA A 177 -21.21 6.06 -14.98
N LYS A 178 -21.58 6.55 -16.17
CA LYS A 178 -22.59 5.91 -17.02
C LYS A 178 -22.08 4.68 -17.77
N LYS A 179 -20.76 4.50 -17.87
CA LYS A 179 -20.15 3.36 -18.56
C LYS A 179 -19.91 2.18 -17.62
N ASP A 180 -19.60 2.46 -16.35
CA ASP A 180 -19.40 1.42 -15.33
C ASP A 180 -20.71 0.88 -14.72
N ALA A 181 -21.83 1.59 -14.89
CA ALA A 181 -23.15 1.15 -14.40
C ALA A 181 -23.81 0.07 -15.28
N GLU A 182 -23.38 -0.11 -16.53
CA GLU A 182 -23.98 -1.08 -17.45
C GLU A 182 -23.30 -2.47 -17.37
N GLU A 183 -22.05 -2.54 -16.90
CA GLU A 183 -21.33 -3.81 -16.75
C GLU A 183 -21.57 -4.51 -15.40
N GLN A 184 -22.06 -3.80 -14.37
CA GLN A 184 -22.49 -4.40 -13.10
C GLN A 184 -23.98 -4.79 -13.07
N ALA A 185 -24.75 -4.51 -14.13
CA ALA A 185 -26.17 -4.85 -14.22
C ALA A 185 -26.46 -6.13 -15.06
N ALA A 186 -25.47 -6.76 -15.67
CA ALA A 186 -25.65 -7.82 -16.66
C ALA A 186 -25.36 -9.27 -16.20
N LYS A 187 -25.48 -9.58 -14.89
CA LYS A 187 -25.56 -10.98 -14.44
C LYS A 187 -26.91 -11.23 -13.76
N PRO A 188 -27.88 -11.90 -14.41
CA PRO A 188 -29.22 -12.07 -13.87
C PRO A 188 -29.21 -12.94 -12.62
N ALA A 189 -29.79 -12.41 -11.54
CA ALA A 189 -30.38 -13.21 -10.50
C ALA A 189 -31.67 -13.83 -11.03
N GLU A 190 -31.71 -15.16 -11.15
CA GLU A 190 -32.94 -15.91 -11.37
C GLU A 190 -33.49 -16.35 -10.01
N THR A 191 -34.74 -15.97 -9.76
CA THR A 191 -35.48 -16.14 -8.51
C THR A 191 -36.23 -17.47 -8.52
N SER A 192 -36.39 -18.07 -7.34
CA SER A 192 -37.61 -18.77 -6.82
C SER A 192 -37.25 -20.11 -6.17
N GLU A 193 -37.09 -20.16 -4.85
CA GLU A 193 -38.15 -20.41 -3.85
C GLU A 193 -38.70 -21.87 -3.82
N LYS A 194 -38.50 -22.47 -2.64
CA LYS A 194 -39.44 -23.32 -1.86
C LYS A 194 -39.09 -24.81 -1.70
N ALA A 195 -38.58 -25.16 -0.51
CA ALA A 195 -39.12 -26.27 0.28
C ALA A 195 -38.72 -26.11 1.76
N THR A 196 -39.76 -26.08 2.60
CA THR A 196 -39.79 -26.05 4.06
C THR A 196 -39.38 -27.36 4.74
N SER A 197 -39.19 -27.28 6.07
CA SER A 197 -39.02 -28.36 7.05
C SER A 197 -37.57 -28.88 7.16
N GLY A 198 -36.92 -28.97 8.32
CA GLY A 198 -37.32 -28.79 9.71
C GLY A 198 -36.23 -29.45 10.58
N LYS A 199 -36.27 -29.16 11.88
CA LYS A 199 -35.79 -30.04 12.97
C LYS A 199 -34.26 -30.14 13.21
N SER A 200 -33.85 -29.49 14.29
CA SER A 200 -33.18 -30.11 15.45
C SER A 200 -31.67 -30.39 15.42
N ALA A 201 -31.06 -29.88 16.51
CA ALA A 201 -30.06 -30.53 17.37
C ALA A 201 -28.56 -30.39 17.04
N ALA A 202 -27.89 -29.95 18.11
CA ALA A 202 -26.67 -30.51 18.69
C ALA A 202 -25.30 -30.08 18.14
N SER A 203 -24.58 -29.35 19.01
CA SER A 203 -23.13 -29.51 19.22
C SER A 203 -22.83 -30.97 19.63
N PRO A 204 -21.62 -31.51 19.38
CA PRO A 204 -20.45 -31.23 20.25
C PRO A 204 -19.10 -31.17 19.48
N LYS A 205 -18.12 -30.37 19.92
CA LYS A 205 -16.94 -30.77 20.72
C LYS A 205 -16.41 -32.20 20.50
N SER A 206 -15.18 -32.28 20.00
CA SER A 206 -14.23 -33.37 20.30
C SER A 206 -12.80 -32.83 20.32
N ASP A 207 -12.25 -32.77 21.53
CA ASP A 207 -10.82 -32.83 21.83
C ASP A 207 -10.14 -34.05 21.18
N ILE A 208 -8.84 -33.95 20.87
CA ILE A 208 -7.74 -34.94 20.90
C ILE A 208 -6.51 -34.17 20.37
N GLN A 209 -5.62 -33.64 21.20
CA GLN A 209 -4.57 -34.24 22.06
C GLN A 209 -3.24 -34.50 21.33
N LEU A 210 -2.22 -33.86 21.89
CA LEU A 210 -0.77 -33.96 21.67
C LEU A 210 -0.22 -35.38 21.75
N VAL A 211 0.60 -35.76 20.75
CA VAL A 211 1.90 -36.50 20.78
C VAL A 211 2.49 -36.26 19.38
N GLY A 212 3.77 -36.03 19.06
CA GLY A 212 5.07 -35.93 19.73
C GLY A 212 6.08 -35.70 18.59
N GLU A 213 7.26 -35.16 18.89
CA GLU A 213 8.39 -34.96 17.97
C GLU A 213 8.64 -36.12 16.99
N ASP A 214 8.89 -35.80 15.72
CA ASP A 214 9.85 -36.51 14.85
C ASP A 214 10.39 -35.53 13.79
N ASP A 215 11.72 -35.34 13.83
CA ASP A 215 12.53 -34.61 12.86
C ASP A 215 12.54 -35.34 11.50
N SER A 216 12.12 -34.68 10.43
CA SER A 216 12.52 -35.09 9.08
C SER A 216 12.36 -33.95 8.09
N GLU A 217 13.48 -33.62 7.44
CA GLU A 217 13.60 -32.71 6.31
C GLU A 217 12.51 -32.95 5.25
N GLY A 218 11.89 -31.86 4.82
CA GLY A 218 10.92 -31.85 3.74
C GLY A 218 10.91 -30.48 3.08
N THR A 219 11.57 -30.37 1.94
CA THR A 219 11.55 -29.23 1.03
C THR A 219 10.12 -28.89 0.62
N SER A 220 9.51 -27.93 1.31
CA SER A 220 8.24 -27.35 0.88
C SER A 220 8.51 -26.12 0.01
N THR A 221 8.33 -26.31 -1.30
CA THR A 221 8.20 -25.24 -2.28
C THR A 221 6.93 -24.43 -1.98
N ALA A 222 7.08 -23.36 -1.19
CA ALA A 222 6.04 -22.37 -0.98
C ALA A 222 6.16 -21.26 -2.04
N LYS A 223 5.07 -21.08 -2.81
CA LYS A 223 4.88 -19.98 -3.75
C LYS A 223 5.04 -18.65 -3.02
N ILE A 224 6.05 -17.89 -3.40
CA ILE A 224 6.25 -16.50 -2.98
C ILE A 224 5.35 -15.58 -3.83
N ASN A 225 4.17 -15.27 -3.30
CA ASN A 225 3.48 -14.01 -3.56
C ASN A 225 3.27 -13.31 -2.22
N SER A 226 4.27 -12.53 -1.81
CA SER A 226 4.18 -11.42 -0.86
C SER A 226 5.60 -10.93 -0.61
N VAL A 227 5.99 -9.82 -1.24
CA VAL A 227 7.19 -9.08 -0.85
C VAL A 227 6.85 -8.38 0.47
N SER A 228 7.14 -9.07 1.57
CA SER A 228 7.25 -8.47 2.89
C SER A 228 8.74 -8.21 3.13
N VAL A 229 9.21 -7.01 2.80
CA VAL A 229 10.54 -6.56 3.24
C VAL A 229 10.43 -6.32 4.74
N SER A 230 10.91 -7.28 5.53
CA SER A 230 11.14 -7.09 6.95
C SER A 230 12.32 -6.15 7.12
N ILE A 231 12.05 -5.01 7.75
CA ILE A 231 13.04 -4.03 8.18
C ILE A 231 13.61 -4.56 9.51
N ASP A 232 14.83 -5.07 9.48
CA ASP A 232 15.64 -5.21 10.70
C ASP A 232 16.03 -3.80 11.16
N ALA A 233 15.28 -3.30 12.14
CA ALA A 233 15.62 -2.08 12.86
C ALA A 233 16.69 -2.42 13.91
N GLU A 234 17.96 -2.27 13.52
CA GLU A 234 19.06 -2.29 14.48
C GLU A 234 18.95 -1.04 15.37
N ALA A 235 18.78 -1.28 16.68
CA ALA A 235 18.56 -0.27 17.71
C ALA A 235 19.79 0.62 17.95
N PRO A 236 19.63 1.85 18.48
CA PRO A 236 20.76 2.73 18.77
C PRO A 236 21.47 2.30 20.05
N LEU A 237 22.80 2.16 19.99
CA LEU A 237 23.65 1.95 21.15
C LEU A 237 23.65 3.20 22.04
N THR A 238 22.90 3.17 23.13
CA THR A 238 23.02 4.12 24.24
C THR A 238 23.95 3.58 25.32
N GLY A 239 25.08 4.26 25.50
CA GLY A 239 25.73 4.61 26.78
C GLY A 239 26.00 3.53 27.84
N SER A 240 27.29 3.38 28.19
CA SER A 240 27.67 3.24 29.60
C SER A 240 28.92 4.06 29.91
N SER A 241 28.76 4.88 30.94
CA SER A 241 29.74 5.77 31.56
C SER A 241 30.69 4.97 32.47
N SER A 242 31.97 5.31 32.50
CA SER A 242 32.75 5.24 33.74
C SER A 242 33.91 6.22 33.70
N THR A 243 33.72 7.29 34.45
CA THR A 243 34.69 8.22 35.01
C THR A 243 35.80 7.48 35.76
N VAL A 244 37.07 7.82 35.56
CA VAL A 244 38.10 7.69 36.61
C VAL A 244 38.97 8.94 36.58
N LYS A 245 39.00 9.59 37.74
CA LYS A 245 39.78 10.77 38.11
C LYS A 245 40.81 10.28 39.12
N GLU A 246 42.10 10.46 38.82
CA GLU A 246 43.17 10.86 39.73
C GLU A 246 44.38 11.30 38.92
#